data_AF-A0A850XYU8-F1
#
_entry.id   AF-A0A850XYU8-F1
#
_cell.length_a   1.000
_cell.length_b   1.000
_cell.length_c   1.000
_cell.angle_alpha   90.00
_cell.angle_beta   90.00
_cell.angle_gamma   90.00
#
_symmetry.space_group_name_H-M   'P 1'
#
loop_
_entity.id
_entity.type
_entity.pdbx_description
1 polymer ?
#
loop_
_entity_poly.entity_id
_entity_poly.type
_entity_poly.pdbx_seq_one_letter_code
_entity_poly.pdbx_strand_id
1 'polypeptide(L)'
;CKILRCNSEYVAAALALRGPGRGSALCSALRSYSRCARRTSRTCRGDLAFHSAVHGIEDLMIHNNCSKEGPTVPPRDPRGFEASDVCDYERSFLYKHGRPPGFQHCAAFGDPHIRTFQHDFHTCRVEGSWPLLDNDYLFVQATSSPVAAGSNATVTSKLTIIFKNMKECIDQKVYQAELDNLPAAFQDGSVNGGSRPGGSSLTIRERIPGRHVEIRARYIGTTISIRQAGRQLSFSIRAADEVTRAFPEEQDLQLCVGGCPRNQRMSRSPRERGRVPAETARQLCREMLPVEDVYFQSCVFDVVTSGDINFTMAARGALEDARLFLPDVEKLHIFQ
;
A
#
# COMPACT_ATOMS: atom_id res chain seq x y z
N CYS A 1 27.32 -4.03 -22.19
CA CYS A 1 26.54 -3.59 -23.37
C CYS A 1 25.19 -3.00 -22.92
N LYS A 2 24.70 -1.90 -23.52
CA LYS A 2 23.39 -1.27 -23.20
C LYS A 2 22.41 -1.25 -24.39
N ILE A 3 22.54 -2.16 -25.36
CA ILE A 3 21.72 -2.13 -26.57
C ILE A 3 20.22 -2.34 -26.29
N LEU A 4 19.86 -3.25 -25.37
CA LEU A 4 18.45 -3.52 -25.04
C LEU A 4 17.69 -2.27 -24.57
N ARG A 5 18.38 -1.36 -23.87
CA ARG A 5 17.83 -0.06 -23.48
C ARG A 5 17.58 0.84 -24.69
N CYS A 6 18.51 0.88 -25.66
CA CYS A 6 18.29 1.63 -26.90
C CYS A 6 17.09 1.08 -27.67
N ASN A 7 16.91 -0.25 -27.70
CA ASN A 7 15.78 -0.91 -28.36
C ASN A 7 14.46 -0.53 -27.71
N SER A 8 14.36 -0.58 -26.37
CA SER A 8 13.14 -0.25 -25.66
C SER A 8 12.77 1.23 -25.79
N GLU A 9 13.75 2.14 -25.75
CA GLU A 9 13.54 3.57 -25.99
C GLU A 9 13.00 3.84 -27.40
N TYR A 10 13.50 3.13 -28.43
CA TYR A 10 12.99 3.22 -29.79
C TYR A 10 11.56 2.69 -29.92
N VAL A 11 11.27 1.50 -29.39
CA VAL A 11 9.92 0.90 -29.45
C VAL A 11 8.90 1.82 -28.79
N ALA A 12 9.23 2.38 -27.62
CA ALA A 12 8.36 3.34 -26.93
C ALA A 12 8.11 4.61 -27.76
N ALA A 13 9.14 5.13 -28.43
CA ALA A 13 9.01 6.31 -29.30
C ALA A 13 8.19 6.00 -30.57
N ALA A 14 8.33 4.80 -31.14
CA ALA A 14 7.64 4.38 -32.36
C ALA A 14 6.15 4.08 -32.13
N LEU A 15 5.79 3.52 -30.98
CA LEU A 15 4.39 3.23 -30.60
C LEU A 15 3.54 4.50 -30.39
N ALA A 16 4.17 5.61 -30.02
CA ALA A 16 3.50 6.88 -29.74
C ALA A 16 3.13 7.68 -31.02
N LEU A 17 3.42 7.17 -32.22
CA LEU A 17 3.22 7.91 -33.47
C LEU A 17 1.81 7.71 -34.05
N ARG A 18 0.92 8.69 -33.87
CA ARG A 18 -0.39 8.81 -34.57
C ARG A 18 -0.57 10.19 -35.21
N GLY A 19 -1.17 10.25 -36.41
CA GLY A 19 -1.54 11.49 -37.10
C GLY A 19 -0.63 11.92 -38.28
N PRO A 20 -0.96 13.04 -38.95
CA PRO A 20 -0.14 13.59 -40.05
C PRO A 20 1.22 14.07 -39.52
N GLY A 21 2.32 13.71 -40.21
CA GLY A 21 3.70 13.95 -39.74
C GLY A 21 4.45 12.69 -39.25
N ARG A 22 3.83 11.51 -39.34
CA ARG A 22 4.39 10.20 -38.92
C ARG A 22 5.78 9.91 -39.48
N GLY A 23 6.05 10.25 -40.75
CA GLY A 23 7.35 10.00 -41.38
C GLY A 23 8.49 10.81 -40.75
N SER A 24 8.26 12.10 -40.48
CA SER A 24 9.22 12.99 -39.82
C SER A 24 9.56 12.52 -38.39
N ALA A 25 8.54 12.15 -37.62
CA ALA A 25 8.69 11.68 -36.26
C ALA A 25 9.36 10.30 -36.19
N LEU A 26 9.05 9.39 -37.13
CA LEU A 26 9.71 8.10 -37.26
C LEU A 26 11.20 8.25 -37.59
N CYS A 27 11.55 9.13 -38.54
CA CYS A 27 12.94 9.41 -38.88
C CYS A 27 13.69 10.06 -37.71
N SER A 28 13.03 10.88 -36.89
CA SER A 28 13.61 11.39 -35.65
C SER A 28 13.92 10.28 -34.64
N ALA A 29 12.99 9.33 -34.45
CA ALA A 29 13.17 8.18 -33.58
C ALA A 29 14.30 7.25 -34.06
N LEU A 30 14.37 6.96 -35.37
CA LEU A 30 15.43 6.13 -35.96
C LEU A 30 16.82 6.77 -35.82
N ARG A 31 16.93 8.10 -36.00
CA ARG A 31 18.18 8.83 -35.74
C ARG A 31 18.60 8.77 -34.28
N SER A 32 17.66 8.91 -33.34
CA SER A 32 17.94 8.74 -31.91
C SER A 32 18.43 7.32 -31.59
N TYR A 33 17.80 6.31 -32.17
CA TYR A 33 18.16 4.91 -31.98
C TYR A 33 19.57 4.59 -32.51
N SER A 34 19.89 5.03 -33.74
CA SER A 34 21.23 4.99 -34.33
C SER A 34 22.28 5.63 -33.41
N ARG A 35 21.99 6.82 -32.88
CA ARG A 35 22.92 7.55 -32.00
C ARG A 35 23.14 6.82 -30.68
N CYS A 36 22.10 6.22 -30.10
CA CYS A 36 22.19 5.41 -28.88
C CYS A 36 23.06 4.17 -29.10
N ALA A 37 22.80 3.41 -30.19
CA ALA A 37 23.59 2.23 -30.55
C ALA A 37 25.08 2.59 -30.74
N ARG A 38 25.39 3.65 -31.49
CA ARG A 38 26.78 4.11 -31.70
C ARG A 38 27.52 4.42 -30.40
N ARG A 39 26.86 5.05 -29.42
CA ARG A 39 27.46 5.38 -28.11
C ARG A 39 27.82 4.16 -27.28
N THR A 40 27.06 3.07 -27.39
CA THR A 40 27.33 1.84 -26.62
C THR A 40 28.27 0.85 -27.33
N SER A 41 28.65 1.11 -28.58
CA SER A 41 29.46 0.23 -29.45
C SER A 41 30.71 -0.36 -28.78
N ARG A 42 31.49 0.44 -28.05
CA ARG A 42 32.72 -0.02 -27.35
C ARG A 42 32.44 -1.13 -26.35
N THR A 43 31.30 -1.07 -25.65
CA THR A 43 30.90 -2.04 -24.60
C THR A 43 30.06 -3.20 -25.15
N CYS A 44 29.82 -3.23 -26.46
CA CYS A 44 28.93 -4.19 -27.15
C CYS A 44 29.62 -4.96 -28.28
N ARG A 45 30.96 -4.97 -28.34
CA ARG A 45 31.73 -5.54 -29.47
C ARG A 45 31.37 -7.01 -29.78
N GLY A 46 31.12 -7.82 -28.76
CA GLY A 46 30.78 -9.25 -28.90
C GLY A 46 29.29 -9.58 -28.71
N ASP A 47 28.40 -8.58 -28.74
CA ASP A 47 26.98 -8.78 -28.48
C ASP A 47 26.21 -8.95 -29.80
N LEU A 48 25.59 -10.12 -30.01
CA LEU A 48 24.85 -10.43 -31.23
C LEU A 48 23.61 -9.53 -31.42
N ALA A 49 22.94 -9.17 -30.32
CA ALA A 49 21.77 -8.30 -30.36
C ALA A 49 22.15 -6.87 -30.76
N PHE A 50 23.36 -6.42 -30.37
CA PHE A 50 23.93 -5.16 -30.85
C PHE A 50 24.11 -5.14 -32.36
N HIS A 51 24.78 -6.14 -32.93
CA HIS A 51 25.02 -6.18 -34.37
C HIS A 51 23.72 -6.32 -35.15
N SER A 52 22.79 -7.16 -34.68
CA SER A 52 21.45 -7.31 -35.26
C SER A 52 20.66 -5.98 -35.23
N ALA A 53 20.72 -5.25 -34.12
CA ALA A 53 20.06 -3.96 -33.97
C ALA A 53 20.67 -2.89 -34.89
N VAL A 54 21.99 -2.83 -35.02
CA VAL A 54 22.67 -1.87 -35.91
C VAL A 54 22.25 -2.08 -37.36
N HIS A 55 22.22 -3.33 -37.84
CA HIS A 55 21.71 -3.66 -39.17
C HIS A 55 20.24 -3.29 -39.33
N GLY A 56 19.38 -3.67 -38.37
CA GLY A 56 17.96 -3.33 -38.42
C GLY A 56 17.69 -1.83 -38.44
N ILE A 57 18.50 -1.02 -37.76
CA ILE A 57 18.41 0.45 -37.81
C ILE A 57 18.67 0.96 -39.22
N GLU A 58 19.72 0.45 -39.88
CA GLU A 58 20.08 0.87 -41.24
C GLU A 58 18.99 0.51 -42.25
N ASP A 59 18.45 -0.70 -42.18
CA ASP A 59 17.34 -1.15 -43.02
C ASP A 59 16.09 -0.28 -42.84
N LEU A 60 15.72 0.00 -41.59
CA LEU A 60 14.57 0.85 -41.28
C LEU A 60 14.76 2.29 -41.76
N MET A 61 15.99 2.82 -41.70
CA MET A 61 16.30 4.14 -42.21
C MET A 61 16.18 4.22 -43.74
N ILE A 62 16.66 3.20 -44.45
CA ILE A 62 16.57 3.10 -45.91
C ILE A 62 15.10 2.95 -46.32
N HIS A 63 14.38 2.02 -45.71
CA HIS A 63 12.98 1.73 -46.03
C HIS A 63 12.06 2.95 -45.87
N ASN A 64 12.35 3.83 -44.91
CA ASN A 64 11.53 5.01 -44.62
C ASN A 64 12.10 6.31 -45.22
N ASN A 65 13.10 6.24 -46.12
CA ASN A 65 13.75 7.40 -46.75
C ASN A 65 14.24 8.44 -45.73
N CYS A 66 14.78 7.99 -44.60
CA CYS A 66 15.24 8.88 -43.53
C CYS A 66 16.68 9.36 -43.78
N SER A 67 16.91 10.67 -43.69
CA SER A 67 18.27 11.21 -43.64
C SER A 67 19.00 10.79 -42.36
N LYS A 68 20.32 10.56 -42.45
CA LYS A 68 21.20 10.32 -41.30
C LYS A 68 21.37 11.57 -40.43
N GLU A 69 21.11 12.74 -40.99
CA GLU A 69 21.26 14.03 -40.33
C GLU A 69 19.91 14.70 -40.02
N GLY A 70 19.91 15.61 -39.04
CA GLY A 70 18.75 16.39 -38.61
C GLY A 70 18.22 16.01 -37.21
N PRO A 71 17.00 16.47 -36.83
CA PRO A 71 16.54 16.43 -35.45
C PRO A 71 16.37 15.01 -34.91
N THR A 72 17.11 14.71 -33.84
CA THR A 72 16.85 13.56 -32.96
C THR A 72 15.75 13.92 -31.97
N VAL A 73 15.00 12.92 -31.51
CA VAL A 73 14.08 13.08 -30.37
C VAL A 73 14.87 13.73 -29.23
N PRO A 74 14.39 14.81 -28.60
CA PRO A 74 15.04 15.40 -27.46
C PRO A 74 15.39 14.30 -26.46
N PRO A 75 16.59 14.29 -25.87
CA PRO A 75 16.86 13.38 -24.77
C PRO A 75 15.73 13.57 -23.76
N ARG A 76 15.02 12.49 -23.40
CA ARG A 76 14.17 12.52 -22.21
C ARG A 76 15.12 12.94 -21.09
N ASP A 77 14.98 14.18 -20.63
CA ASP A 77 15.95 14.75 -19.73
C ASP A 77 15.97 13.86 -18.49
N PRO A 78 17.09 13.17 -18.16
CA PRO A 78 17.17 12.43 -16.91
C PRO A 78 16.98 13.35 -15.71
N ARG A 79 17.13 14.67 -15.91
CA ARG A 79 16.92 15.72 -14.91
C ARG A 79 15.46 16.03 -14.62
N GLY A 80 14.51 15.36 -15.27
CA GLY A 80 13.07 15.49 -14.96
C GLY A 80 12.55 14.54 -13.88
N PHE A 81 13.35 13.58 -13.42
CA PHE A 81 13.07 12.75 -12.26
C PHE A 81 14.05 13.16 -11.17
N GLU A 82 13.65 14.10 -10.32
CA GLU A 82 14.42 14.38 -9.11
C GLU A 82 14.49 13.12 -8.23
N ALA A 83 15.48 12.99 -7.35
CA ALA A 83 15.52 11.88 -6.39
C ALA A 83 14.21 11.78 -5.56
N SER A 84 13.52 12.91 -5.38
CA SER A 84 12.17 13.02 -4.79
C SER A 84 11.11 12.22 -5.58
N ASP A 85 11.21 12.19 -6.91
CA ASP A 85 10.25 11.50 -7.78
C ASP A 85 10.47 9.98 -7.82
N VAL A 86 11.67 9.51 -7.49
CA VAL A 86 11.95 8.08 -7.30
C VAL A 86 11.27 7.55 -6.04
N CYS A 87 11.18 8.40 -5.00
CA CYS A 87 10.54 8.10 -3.73
C CYS A 87 9.07 8.50 -3.67
N ASP A 88 8.45 8.68 -4.83
CA ASP A 88 7.01 8.80 -5.00
C ASP A 88 6.51 7.62 -5.83
N TYR A 89 5.93 6.63 -5.16
CA TYR A 89 5.49 5.38 -5.78
C TYR A 89 4.50 5.61 -6.91
N GLU A 90 3.48 6.43 -6.68
CA GLU A 90 2.41 6.67 -7.66
C GLU A 90 2.97 7.35 -8.91
N ARG A 91 3.84 8.35 -8.74
CA ARG A 91 4.50 9.04 -9.85
C ARG A 91 5.45 8.11 -10.62
N SER A 92 6.25 7.33 -9.90
CA SER A 92 7.18 6.34 -10.47
C SER A 92 6.44 5.25 -11.25
N PHE A 93 5.34 4.73 -10.68
CA PHE A 93 4.50 3.73 -11.32
C PHE A 93 3.82 4.27 -12.57
N LEU A 94 3.22 5.47 -12.49
CA LEU A 94 2.58 6.11 -13.65
C LEU A 94 3.58 6.34 -14.78
N TYR A 95 4.80 6.79 -14.47
CA TYR A 95 5.84 6.98 -15.47
C TYR A 95 6.28 5.67 -16.12
N LYS A 96 6.41 4.58 -15.34
CA LYS A 96 6.85 3.26 -15.84
C LYS A 96 5.78 2.51 -16.62
N HIS A 97 4.52 2.60 -16.19
CA HIS A 97 3.42 1.76 -16.70
C HIS A 97 2.35 2.52 -17.49
N GLY A 98 2.37 3.85 -17.50
CA GLY A 98 1.40 4.68 -18.22
C GLY A 98 -0.02 4.63 -17.66
N ARG A 99 -0.21 4.10 -16.44
CA ARG A 99 -1.49 3.99 -15.73
C ARG A 99 -1.28 4.13 -14.22
N PRO A 100 -2.29 4.54 -13.44
CA PRO A 100 -2.20 4.55 -11.98
C PRO A 100 -2.06 3.13 -11.41
N PRO A 101 -1.42 2.97 -10.24
CA PRO A 101 -1.33 1.69 -9.55
C PRO A 101 -2.66 1.26 -8.92
N GLY A 102 -2.80 -0.05 -8.69
CA GLY A 102 -3.86 -0.61 -7.86
C GLY A 102 -3.52 -0.54 -6.37
N PHE A 103 -4.54 -0.51 -5.52
CA PHE A 103 -4.40 -0.48 -4.06
C PHE A 103 -5.32 -1.50 -3.42
N GLN A 104 -4.92 -2.00 -2.26
CA GLN A 104 -5.73 -2.85 -1.41
C GLN A 104 -5.87 -2.26 -0.02
N HIS A 105 -6.92 -2.67 0.70
CA HIS A 105 -7.20 -2.23 2.05
C HIS A 105 -7.34 -3.41 3.01
N CYS A 106 -6.64 -3.33 4.15
CA CYS A 106 -6.80 -4.21 5.30
C CYS A 106 -7.12 -3.38 6.54
N ALA A 107 -7.87 -3.95 7.48
CA ALA A 107 -8.13 -3.35 8.77
C ALA A 107 -8.18 -4.39 9.91
N ALA A 108 -7.83 -3.94 11.11
CA ALA A 108 -7.98 -4.65 12.38
C ALA A 108 -8.57 -3.69 13.42
N PHE A 109 -9.75 -4.01 13.96
CA PHE A 109 -10.47 -3.15 14.91
C PHE A 109 -11.41 -3.98 15.77
N GLY A 110 -11.90 -3.47 16.90
CA GLY A 110 -12.80 -4.24 17.75
C GLY A 110 -12.10 -5.41 18.45
N ASP A 111 -12.87 -6.46 18.72
CA ASP A 111 -12.33 -7.77 19.13
C ASP A 111 -11.83 -8.55 17.91
N PRO A 112 -10.51 -8.49 17.65
CA PRO A 112 -10.00 -7.90 16.44
C PRO A 112 -10.68 -8.52 15.24
N HIS A 113 -11.55 -7.70 14.66
CA HIS A 113 -12.20 -7.91 13.41
C HIS A 113 -11.23 -7.57 12.29
N ILE A 114 -10.84 -8.60 11.54
CA ILE A 114 -9.87 -8.49 10.47
C ILE A 114 -10.60 -8.43 9.14
N ARG A 115 -10.45 -7.32 8.42
CA ARG A 115 -10.72 -7.24 6.98
C ARG A 115 -9.41 -7.49 6.24
N THR A 116 -9.32 -8.56 5.46
CA THR A 116 -8.13 -8.87 4.66
C THR A 116 -8.05 -8.01 3.40
N PHE A 117 -6.91 -8.01 2.73
CA PHE A 117 -6.76 -7.38 1.41
C PHE A 117 -7.70 -7.97 0.36
N GLN A 118 -8.06 -9.24 0.49
CA GLN A 118 -9.02 -9.95 -0.36
C GLN A 118 -10.48 -9.72 0.06
N HIS A 119 -10.71 -8.86 1.05
CA HIS A 119 -12.03 -8.49 1.59
C HIS A 119 -12.74 -9.61 2.36
N ASP A 120 -11.99 -10.63 2.80
CA ASP A 120 -12.50 -11.57 3.79
C ASP A 120 -12.64 -10.87 5.14
N PHE A 121 -13.62 -11.30 5.92
CA PHE A 121 -13.92 -10.70 7.21
C PHE A 121 -13.98 -11.75 8.32
N HIS A 122 -13.11 -11.62 9.32
CA HIS A 122 -12.98 -12.57 10.42
C HIS A 122 -13.06 -11.87 11.78
N THR A 123 -13.77 -12.46 12.73
CA THR A 123 -13.68 -12.10 14.16
C THR A 123 -12.71 -13.05 14.82
N CYS A 124 -11.74 -12.53 15.57
CA CYS A 124 -10.58 -13.31 15.97
C CYS A 124 -10.23 -13.10 17.42
N ARG A 125 -9.85 -14.17 18.11
CA ARG A 125 -9.30 -14.07 19.47
C ARG A 125 -7.88 -13.50 19.45
N VAL A 126 -6.97 -14.14 18.69
CA VAL A 126 -5.57 -13.71 18.45
C VAL A 126 -4.92 -13.00 19.65
N GLU A 127 -4.98 -13.64 20.82
CA GLU A 127 -4.37 -13.14 22.06
C GLU A 127 -2.83 -13.13 21.93
N GLY A 128 -2.19 -12.11 22.51
CA GLY A 128 -0.75 -11.92 22.42
C GLY A 128 -0.36 -11.15 21.17
N SER A 129 0.86 -11.38 20.67
CA SER A 129 1.42 -10.62 19.55
C SER A 129 1.28 -11.38 18.24
N TRP A 130 0.60 -10.76 17.26
CA TRP A 130 0.35 -11.34 15.94
C TRP A 130 0.77 -10.39 14.82
N PRO A 131 1.39 -10.91 13.75
CA PRO A 131 1.71 -10.11 12.56
C PRO A 131 0.44 -9.81 11.75
N LEU A 132 0.10 -8.52 11.62
CA LEU A 132 -0.87 -8.06 10.63
C LEU A 132 -0.26 -8.14 9.24
N LEU A 133 1.00 -7.72 9.11
CA LEU A 133 1.80 -7.76 7.87
C LEU A 133 3.25 -8.08 8.20
N ASP A 134 3.89 -8.89 7.37
CA ASP A 134 5.33 -9.05 7.31
C ASP A 134 5.70 -9.26 5.85
N ASN A 135 6.29 -8.24 5.22
CA ASN A 135 6.66 -8.26 3.81
C ASN A 135 7.97 -7.48 3.61
N ASP A 136 8.50 -7.44 2.39
CA ASP A 136 9.81 -6.82 2.09
C ASP A 136 9.92 -5.34 2.49
N TYR A 137 8.80 -4.65 2.70
CA TYR A 137 8.75 -3.21 2.96
C TYR A 137 8.35 -2.85 4.40
N LEU A 138 7.48 -3.65 5.01
CA LEU A 138 6.77 -3.34 6.24
C LEU A 138 6.68 -4.56 7.15
N PHE A 139 6.81 -4.33 8.44
CA PHE A 139 6.37 -5.27 9.46
C PHE A 139 5.37 -4.56 10.38
N VAL A 140 4.21 -5.17 10.59
CA VAL A 140 3.14 -4.65 11.44
C VAL A 140 2.74 -5.75 12.42
N GLN A 141 2.90 -5.46 13.70
CA GLN A 141 2.52 -6.35 14.79
C GLN A 141 1.45 -5.70 15.65
N ALA A 142 0.38 -6.44 15.91
CA ALA A 142 -0.65 -6.07 16.87
C ALA A 142 -0.52 -6.96 18.11
N THR A 143 -0.56 -6.36 19.29
CA THR A 143 -0.68 -7.09 20.55
C THR A 143 -2.08 -6.92 21.10
N SER A 144 -2.77 -8.05 21.31
CA SER A 144 -4.12 -8.09 21.88
C SER A 144 -4.12 -8.73 23.26
N SER A 145 -4.98 -8.24 24.14
CA SER A 145 -5.17 -8.75 25.51
C SER A 145 -6.66 -8.96 25.79
N PRO A 146 -7.06 -9.94 26.61
CA PRO A 146 -8.46 -10.16 26.96
C PRO A 146 -9.11 -8.92 27.57
N VAL A 147 -10.38 -8.66 27.23
CA VAL A 147 -11.16 -7.53 27.78
C VAL A 147 -11.39 -7.69 29.28
N ALA A 148 -11.47 -8.93 29.75
CA ALA A 148 -11.51 -9.29 31.18
C ALA A 148 -10.92 -10.68 31.39
N ALA A 149 -10.55 -11.01 32.62
CA ALA A 149 -10.05 -12.33 32.98
C ALA A 149 -11.06 -13.43 32.57
N GLY A 150 -10.58 -14.42 31.83
CA GLY A 150 -11.39 -15.54 31.33
C GLY A 150 -12.30 -15.21 30.13
N SER A 151 -12.27 -13.97 29.62
CA SER A 151 -13.02 -13.61 28.41
C SER A 151 -12.32 -14.11 27.15
N ASN A 152 -13.11 -14.64 26.21
CA ASN A 152 -12.61 -14.95 24.87
C ASN A 152 -12.45 -13.71 23.99
N ALA A 153 -13.07 -12.59 24.37
CA ALA A 153 -12.92 -11.33 23.67
C ALA A 153 -11.67 -10.60 24.11
N THR A 154 -10.97 -10.03 23.14
CA THR A 154 -9.71 -9.32 23.27
C THR A 154 -9.83 -7.91 22.70
N VAL A 155 -8.84 -7.08 23.01
CA VAL A 155 -8.66 -5.75 22.43
C VAL A 155 -7.22 -5.57 22.03
N THR A 156 -6.98 -4.93 20.88
CA THR A 156 -5.63 -4.52 20.50
C THR A 156 -5.18 -3.36 21.39
N SER A 157 -4.15 -3.60 22.20
CA SER A 157 -3.62 -2.66 23.18
C SER A 157 -2.30 -2.01 22.76
N LYS A 158 -1.60 -2.61 21.80
CA LYS A 158 -0.36 -2.08 21.25
C LYS A 158 -0.23 -2.39 19.76
N LEU A 159 0.29 -1.43 19.02
CA LEU A 159 0.67 -1.57 17.62
C LEU A 159 2.13 -1.21 17.46
N THR A 160 2.88 -2.04 16.73
CA THR A 160 4.27 -1.79 16.35
C THR A 160 4.38 -1.89 14.83
N ILE A 161 4.89 -0.84 14.20
CA ILE A 161 5.05 -0.74 12.75
C ILE A 161 6.51 -0.43 12.46
N ILE A 162 7.16 -1.28 11.66
CA ILE A 162 8.53 -1.09 11.20
C ILE A 162 8.49 -0.82 9.70
N PHE A 163 8.90 0.39 9.32
CA PHE A 163 9.20 0.76 7.94
C PHE A 163 10.63 0.32 7.64
N LYS A 164 10.79 -0.73 6.82
CA LYS A 164 12.10 -1.30 6.48
C LYS A 164 12.90 -0.28 5.64
N ASN A 165 14.21 -0.23 5.85
CA ASN A 165 15.11 0.71 5.18
C ASN A 165 15.03 0.59 3.64
N MET A 166 14.92 1.72 2.94
CA MET A 166 15.01 1.78 1.49
C MET A 166 16.12 2.76 1.10
N LYS A 167 17.22 2.23 0.54
CA LYS A 167 18.50 2.94 0.32
C LYS A 167 18.34 4.36 -0.26
N GLU A 168 17.45 4.54 -1.23
CA GLU A 168 17.28 5.82 -1.93
C GLU A 168 16.26 6.75 -1.25
N CYS A 169 15.43 6.24 -0.33
CA CYS A 169 14.28 6.96 0.20
C CYS A 169 14.36 7.23 1.71
N ILE A 170 14.38 6.20 2.54
CA ILE A 170 14.25 6.34 3.99
C ILE A 170 15.25 5.47 4.75
N ASP A 171 15.65 5.92 5.93
CA ASP A 171 16.21 5.05 6.95
C ASP A 171 15.09 4.18 7.57
N GLN A 172 15.46 3.08 8.24
CA GLN A 172 14.46 2.28 8.95
C GLN A 172 13.80 3.14 10.04
N LYS A 173 12.46 3.07 10.13
CA LYS A 173 11.68 3.78 11.16
C LYS A 173 10.77 2.83 11.90
N VAL A 174 10.66 3.05 13.21
CA VAL A 174 9.77 2.28 14.09
C VAL A 174 8.73 3.23 14.66
N TYR A 175 7.47 2.86 14.48
CA TYR A 175 6.33 3.51 15.13
C TYR A 175 5.74 2.54 16.15
N GLN A 176 5.41 3.06 17.33
CA GLN A 176 4.73 2.30 18.37
C GLN A 176 3.62 3.15 18.97
N ALA A 177 2.43 2.57 19.06
CA ALA A 177 1.29 3.14 19.78
C ALA A 177 0.81 2.15 20.83
N GLU A 178 0.41 2.68 21.97
CA GLU A 178 -0.19 1.94 23.08
C GLU A 178 -1.48 2.66 23.49
N LEU A 179 -2.32 2.00 24.29
CA LEU A 179 -3.49 2.65 24.87
C LEU A 179 -3.07 3.93 25.62
N ASP A 180 -3.81 4.99 25.35
CA ASP A 180 -3.62 6.34 25.90
C ASP A 180 -2.31 7.03 25.44
N ASN A 181 -1.60 6.44 24.48
CA ASN A 181 -0.37 6.98 23.90
C ASN A 181 -0.31 6.73 22.39
N LEU A 182 -0.90 7.64 21.61
CA LEU A 182 -0.78 7.71 20.15
C LEU A 182 0.17 8.86 19.76
N PRO A 183 1.49 8.64 19.71
CA PRO A 183 2.43 9.69 19.37
C PRO A 183 2.29 10.10 17.91
N ALA A 184 2.53 11.38 17.63
CA ALA A 184 2.66 11.92 16.27
C ALA A 184 4.13 11.93 15.79
N ALA A 185 4.92 10.97 16.28
CA ALA A 185 6.34 10.81 15.98
C ALA A 185 6.72 9.32 15.95
N PHE A 186 7.82 9.00 15.28
CA PHE A 186 8.50 7.71 15.39
C PHE A 186 9.19 7.57 16.75
N GLN A 187 9.62 6.36 17.08
CA GLN A 187 10.27 6.05 18.37
C GLN A 187 11.53 6.88 18.64
N ASP A 188 12.22 7.30 17.59
CA ASP A 188 13.39 8.19 17.65
C ASP A 188 13.04 9.69 17.75
N GLY A 189 11.76 10.02 17.91
CA GLY A 189 11.24 11.39 17.97
C GLY A 189 11.12 12.09 16.61
N SER A 190 11.52 11.45 15.52
CA SER A 190 11.41 12.04 14.18
C SER A 190 9.98 11.97 13.65
N VAL A 191 9.65 12.87 12.72
CA VAL A 191 8.34 12.91 12.04
C VAL A 191 8.42 12.54 10.55
N ASN A 192 9.58 12.09 10.10
CA ASN A 192 9.84 11.74 8.70
C ASN A 192 10.80 10.54 8.57
N GLY A 193 11.06 10.12 7.33
CA GLY A 193 11.93 8.99 6.99
C GLY A 193 13.43 9.20 7.16
N GLY A 194 13.88 10.29 7.78
CA GLY A 194 15.29 10.62 7.97
C GLY A 194 15.80 11.76 7.07
N SER A 195 17.11 11.96 7.05
CA SER A 195 17.76 13.11 6.40
C SER A 195 18.08 12.91 4.92
N ARG A 196 17.76 11.73 4.35
CA ARG A 196 17.98 11.43 2.94
C ARG A 196 17.10 12.31 2.05
N PRO A 197 17.44 12.53 0.76
CA PRO A 197 16.61 13.31 -0.16
C PRO A 197 15.15 12.84 -0.24
N GLY A 198 14.93 11.52 -0.17
CA GLY A 198 13.59 10.92 -0.12
C GLY A 198 12.97 10.84 1.27
N GLY A 199 13.58 11.38 2.33
CA GLY A 199 13.09 11.24 3.71
C GLY A 199 11.69 11.82 3.92
N SER A 200 11.33 12.85 3.15
CA SER A 200 9.99 13.46 3.13
C SER A 200 8.90 12.59 2.47
N SER A 201 9.27 11.43 1.93
CA SER A 201 8.32 10.45 1.38
C SER A 201 7.62 9.65 2.48
N LEU A 202 8.20 9.56 3.68
CA LEU A 202 7.55 9.02 4.88
C LEU A 202 7.25 10.16 5.84
N THR A 203 5.99 10.31 6.24
CA THR A 203 5.55 11.38 7.16
C THR A 203 4.47 10.86 8.09
N ILE A 204 4.46 11.36 9.33
CA ILE A 204 3.41 11.11 10.32
C ILE A 204 2.63 12.40 10.60
N ARG A 205 1.32 12.29 10.75
CA ARG A 205 0.42 13.41 11.03
C ARG A 205 -0.61 13.03 12.07
N GLU A 206 -0.77 13.86 13.08
CA GLU A 206 -1.91 13.79 13.99
C GLU A 206 -3.13 14.39 13.31
N ARG A 207 -4.21 13.62 13.21
CA ARG A 207 -5.49 14.05 12.61
C ARG A 207 -6.48 14.46 13.67
N ILE A 208 -6.50 13.76 14.80
CA ILE A 208 -7.28 14.11 15.98
C ILE A 208 -6.35 13.95 17.19
N PRO A 209 -6.16 15.01 18.00
CA PRO A 209 -5.27 14.98 19.16
C PRO A 209 -5.48 13.76 20.05
N GLY A 210 -4.42 12.97 20.23
CA GLY A 210 -4.36 11.77 21.07
C GLY A 210 -5.29 10.62 20.65
N ARG A 211 -5.97 10.72 19.50
CA ARG A 211 -7.01 9.75 19.08
C ARG A 211 -6.87 9.23 17.68
N HIS A 212 -6.24 9.97 16.77
CA HIS A 212 -6.08 9.55 15.37
C HIS A 212 -4.77 10.04 14.79
N VAL A 213 -3.93 9.09 14.39
CA VAL A 213 -2.66 9.32 13.70
C VAL A 213 -2.72 8.70 12.31
N GLU A 214 -2.20 9.41 11.33
CA GLU A 214 -2.04 8.93 9.95
C GLU A 214 -0.56 8.94 9.58
N ILE A 215 -0.05 7.82 9.08
CA ILE A 215 1.31 7.67 8.58
C ILE A 215 1.25 7.46 7.07
N ARG A 216 1.88 8.34 6.30
CA ARG A 216 1.96 8.27 4.84
C ARG A 216 3.37 7.88 4.40
N ALA A 217 3.48 6.74 3.73
CA ALA A 217 4.69 6.20 3.13
C ALA A 217 4.57 6.25 1.61
N ARG A 218 4.74 7.44 1.02
CA ARG A 218 4.61 7.70 -0.43
C ARG A 218 5.58 6.87 -1.27
N TYR A 219 6.77 6.57 -0.75
CA TYR A 219 7.80 5.80 -1.47
C TYR A 219 7.39 4.35 -1.78
N ILE A 220 6.39 3.82 -1.08
CA ILE A 220 5.82 2.48 -1.29
C ILE A 220 4.29 2.54 -1.48
N GLY A 221 3.73 3.72 -1.78
CA GLY A 221 2.29 3.87 -2.03
C GLY A 221 1.43 3.37 -0.87
N THR A 222 1.82 3.63 0.37
CA THR A 222 1.14 3.10 1.56
C THR A 222 0.67 4.23 2.48
N THR A 223 -0.54 4.10 3.02
CA THR A 223 -1.09 4.98 4.07
C THR A 223 -1.65 4.12 5.18
N ILE A 224 -1.28 4.42 6.42
CA ILE A 224 -1.74 3.74 7.62
C ILE A 224 -2.50 4.74 8.49
N SER A 225 -3.66 4.33 9.00
CA SER A 225 -4.49 5.05 9.96
C SER A 225 -4.55 4.25 11.25
N ILE A 226 -4.30 4.93 12.37
CA ILE A 226 -4.29 4.35 13.71
C ILE A 226 -5.21 5.20 14.58
N ARG A 227 -6.24 4.57 15.13
CA ARG A 227 -7.25 5.24 15.96
C ARG A 227 -7.31 4.60 17.33
N GLN A 228 -7.56 5.41 18.35
CA GLN A 228 -7.97 4.93 19.67
C GLN A 228 -9.45 5.25 19.90
N ALA A 229 -10.22 4.24 20.28
CA ALA A 229 -11.62 4.36 20.67
C ALA A 229 -11.84 3.64 22.00
N GLY A 230 -11.98 4.38 23.09
CA GLY A 230 -11.99 3.79 24.43
C GLY A 230 -10.68 3.06 24.73
N ARG A 231 -10.77 1.79 25.15
CA ARG A 231 -9.63 0.95 25.54
C ARG A 231 -9.13 0.02 24.43
N GLN A 232 -9.19 0.45 23.17
CA GLN A 232 -8.64 -0.31 22.05
C GLN A 232 -7.99 0.59 21.00
N LEU A 233 -7.04 0.01 20.29
CA LEU A 233 -6.45 0.54 19.08
C LEU A 233 -7.09 -0.11 17.85
N SER A 234 -7.33 0.68 16.82
CA SER A 234 -7.72 0.22 15.49
C SER A 234 -6.62 0.55 14.51
N PHE A 235 -6.36 -0.36 13.58
CA PHE A 235 -5.39 -0.25 12.50
C PHE A 235 -6.10 -0.37 11.17
N SER A 236 -5.81 0.53 10.25
CA SER A 236 -6.28 0.50 8.87
C SER A 236 -5.11 0.80 7.94
N ILE A 237 -4.97 0.06 6.85
CA ILE A 237 -3.91 0.29 5.86
C ILE A 237 -4.49 0.31 4.45
N ARG A 238 -4.08 1.30 3.66
CA ARG A 238 -4.13 1.27 2.18
C ARG A 238 -2.72 1.02 1.70
N ALA A 239 -2.50 -0.06 0.95
CA ALA A 239 -1.18 -0.40 0.43
C ALA A 239 -1.24 -0.65 -1.08
N ALA A 240 -0.17 -0.30 -1.77
CA ALA A 240 -0.01 -0.62 -3.18
C ALA A 240 -0.04 -2.13 -3.41
N ASP A 241 -0.59 -2.52 -4.54
CA ASP A 241 -0.76 -3.90 -4.97
C ASP A 241 0.53 -4.73 -4.86
N GLU A 242 1.68 -4.15 -5.25
CA GLU A 242 2.99 -4.80 -5.15
C GLU A 242 3.45 -5.01 -3.71
N VAL A 243 3.17 -4.06 -2.81
CA VAL A 243 3.55 -4.14 -1.40
C VAL A 243 2.75 -5.24 -0.71
N THR A 244 1.48 -5.40 -1.06
CA THR A 244 0.62 -6.44 -0.46
C THR A 244 1.00 -7.86 -0.84
N ARG A 245 1.84 -8.05 -1.86
CA ARG A 245 2.23 -9.37 -2.40
C ARG A 245 3.73 -9.66 -2.30
N ALA A 246 4.52 -8.73 -1.76
CA ALA A 246 5.98 -8.85 -1.69
C ALA A 246 6.44 -9.53 -0.40
N PHE A 247 6.05 -10.78 -0.20
CA PHE A 247 6.48 -11.59 0.94
C PHE A 247 6.85 -13.01 0.47
N PRO A 248 7.90 -13.64 1.04
CA PRO A 248 8.25 -15.03 0.77
C PRO A 248 7.18 -16.01 1.29
N GLU A 249 7.11 -17.20 0.70
CA GLU A 249 6.17 -18.26 1.12
C GLU A 249 6.36 -18.68 2.59
N GLU A 250 7.55 -18.46 3.16
CA GLU A 250 7.90 -18.74 4.56
C GLU A 250 7.20 -17.82 5.57
N GLN A 251 6.62 -16.69 5.11
CA GLN A 251 5.87 -15.73 5.93
C GLN A 251 4.35 -15.95 5.78
N ASP A 252 3.90 -17.19 5.99
CA ASP A 252 2.52 -17.63 5.75
C ASP A 252 1.50 -17.05 6.77
N LEU A 253 1.96 -16.73 7.98
CA LEU A 253 1.12 -16.15 9.02
C LEU A 253 1.10 -14.62 8.93
N GLN A 254 0.12 -14.07 8.22
CA GLN A 254 -0.16 -12.62 8.16
C GLN A 254 -1.67 -12.36 8.15
N LEU A 255 -2.19 -11.68 9.18
CA LEU A 255 -3.63 -11.51 9.32
C LEU A 255 -4.27 -10.69 8.18
N CYS A 256 -3.57 -9.71 7.62
CA CYS A 256 -4.08 -8.94 6.48
C CYS A 256 -4.14 -9.73 5.16
N VAL A 257 -3.42 -10.85 5.06
CA VAL A 257 -3.37 -11.68 3.85
C VAL A 257 -4.27 -12.91 4.01
N GLY A 258 -3.97 -13.76 4.99
CA GLY A 258 -4.68 -15.04 5.20
C GLY A 258 -5.86 -14.95 6.17
N GLY A 259 -6.03 -13.80 6.82
CA GLY A 259 -6.96 -13.69 7.95
C GLY A 259 -6.48 -14.51 9.15
N CYS A 260 -7.40 -14.81 10.05
CA CYS A 260 -7.06 -15.51 11.28
C CYS A 260 -6.98 -17.02 11.06
N PRO A 261 -6.01 -17.71 11.70
CA PRO A 261 -5.96 -19.17 11.73
C PRO A 261 -7.27 -19.77 12.22
N ARG A 262 -7.66 -20.94 11.69
CA ARG A 262 -8.98 -21.55 11.97
C ARG A 262 -9.27 -21.72 13.47
N ASN A 263 -8.25 -22.06 14.26
CA ASN A 263 -8.35 -22.22 15.72
C ASN A 263 -8.44 -20.89 16.50
N GLN A 264 -8.24 -19.75 15.85
CA GLN A 264 -8.39 -18.41 16.43
C GLN A 264 -9.66 -17.70 15.96
N ARG A 265 -10.41 -18.28 15.01
CA ARG A 265 -11.66 -17.72 14.51
C ARG A 265 -12.76 -17.88 15.54
N MET A 266 -13.48 -16.80 15.81
CA MET A 266 -14.64 -16.78 16.70
C MET A 266 -15.94 -16.83 15.89
N SER A 267 -16.99 -17.34 16.52
CA SER A 267 -18.33 -17.27 15.96
C SER A 267 -18.83 -15.83 16.08
N ARG A 268 -19.39 -15.28 14.99
CA ARG A 268 -19.95 -13.92 14.97
C ARG A 268 -21.22 -13.76 15.79
N SER A 269 -21.89 -14.87 16.13
CA SER A 269 -22.98 -14.86 17.09
C SER A 269 -22.40 -15.08 18.49
N PRO A 270 -22.52 -14.13 19.42
CA PRO A 270 -22.12 -14.35 20.81
C PRO A 270 -22.92 -15.53 21.38
N ARG A 271 -22.23 -16.62 21.72
CA ARG A 271 -22.85 -17.86 22.26
C ARG A 271 -23.14 -17.78 23.75
N GLU A 272 -22.47 -16.88 24.45
CA GLU A 272 -22.63 -16.66 25.89
C GLU A 272 -23.70 -15.59 26.14
N ARG A 273 -24.29 -15.56 27.36
CA ARG A 273 -25.11 -14.41 27.77
C ARG A 273 -24.21 -13.18 27.76
N GLY A 274 -24.35 -12.37 26.71
CA GLY A 274 -23.62 -11.11 26.58
C GLY A 274 -23.90 -10.20 27.78
N ARG A 275 -22.94 -9.31 28.05
CA ARG A 275 -23.06 -8.32 29.13
C ARG A 275 -24.17 -7.31 28.86
N VAL A 276 -24.47 -7.08 27.58
CA VAL A 276 -25.54 -6.19 27.10
C VAL A 276 -26.51 -7.00 26.23
N PRO A 277 -27.84 -6.80 26.35
CA PRO A 277 -28.82 -7.42 25.47
C PRO A 277 -28.55 -7.08 23.99
N ALA A 278 -28.63 -8.07 23.11
CA ALA A 278 -28.35 -7.90 21.68
C ALA A 278 -29.19 -6.80 21.01
N GLU A 279 -30.43 -6.63 21.43
CA GLU A 279 -31.31 -5.61 20.87
C GLU A 279 -30.90 -4.18 21.26
N THR A 280 -30.44 -4.00 22.51
CA THR A 280 -29.86 -2.73 22.96
C THR A 280 -28.58 -2.41 22.20
N ALA A 281 -27.70 -3.40 22.01
CA ALA A 281 -26.47 -3.22 21.24
C ALA A 281 -26.76 -2.84 19.77
N ARG A 282 -27.77 -3.46 19.15
CA ARG A 282 -28.21 -3.11 17.79
C ARG A 282 -28.67 -1.67 17.68
N GLN A 283 -29.44 -1.16 18.64
CA GLN A 283 -29.88 0.23 18.65
C GLN A 283 -28.69 1.19 18.70
N LEU A 284 -27.75 0.98 19.62
CA LEU A 284 -26.53 1.78 19.75
C LEU A 284 -25.68 1.76 18.47
N CYS A 285 -25.51 0.59 17.86
CA CYS A 285 -24.75 0.47 16.61
C CYS A 285 -25.46 1.13 15.42
N ARG A 286 -26.79 1.14 15.39
CA ARG A 286 -27.59 1.76 14.32
C ARG A 286 -27.51 3.29 14.35
N GLU A 287 -27.26 3.88 15.53
CA GLU A 287 -27.00 5.33 15.65
C GLU A 287 -25.65 5.74 15.04
N MET A 288 -24.69 4.81 14.99
CA MET A 288 -23.30 5.10 14.60
C MET A 288 -22.95 4.63 13.19
N LEU A 289 -23.67 3.66 12.64
CA LEU A 289 -23.38 3.02 11.36
C LEU A 289 -24.58 3.12 10.41
N PRO A 290 -24.36 3.36 9.11
CA PRO A 290 -25.43 3.68 8.17
C PRO A 290 -26.25 2.47 7.71
N VAL A 291 -25.69 1.26 7.79
CA VAL A 291 -26.28 0.02 7.26
C VAL A 291 -25.92 -1.18 8.14
N GLU A 292 -26.68 -2.25 8.05
CA GLU A 292 -26.48 -3.48 8.84
C GLU A 292 -25.51 -4.49 8.17
N ASP A 293 -24.33 -3.99 7.77
CA ASP A 293 -23.27 -4.79 7.13
C ASP A 293 -22.30 -5.46 8.15
N VAL A 294 -21.18 -6.01 7.68
CA VAL A 294 -20.13 -6.57 8.56
C VAL A 294 -19.61 -5.61 9.64
N TYR A 295 -19.50 -4.30 9.38
CA TYR A 295 -19.06 -3.33 10.40
C TYR A 295 -20.12 -3.19 11.49
N PHE A 296 -21.40 -3.22 11.11
CA PHE A 296 -22.50 -3.24 12.07
C PHE A 296 -22.54 -4.53 12.88
N GLN A 297 -22.40 -5.70 12.25
CA GLN A 297 -22.38 -6.98 12.97
C GLN A 297 -21.21 -7.05 13.95
N SER A 298 -20.05 -6.53 13.55
CA SER A 298 -18.88 -6.34 14.42
C SER A 298 -19.16 -5.45 15.62
N CYS A 299 -19.74 -4.27 15.38
CA CYS A 299 -20.16 -3.37 16.45
C CYS A 299 -21.09 -4.07 17.45
N VAL A 300 -22.11 -4.78 16.96
CA VAL A 300 -23.07 -5.50 17.81
C VAL A 300 -22.36 -6.58 18.61
N PHE A 301 -21.51 -7.39 17.97
CA PHE A 301 -20.72 -8.42 18.63
C PHE A 301 -19.88 -7.85 19.77
N ASP A 302 -19.14 -6.78 19.50
CA ASP A 302 -18.25 -6.15 20.47
C ASP A 302 -19.01 -5.55 21.65
N VAL A 303 -20.09 -4.80 21.40
CA VAL A 303 -20.90 -4.17 22.46
C VAL A 303 -21.58 -5.24 23.33
N VAL A 304 -22.11 -6.30 22.72
CA VAL A 304 -22.72 -7.42 23.46
C VAL A 304 -21.69 -8.13 24.35
N THR A 305 -20.50 -8.36 23.83
CA THR A 305 -19.48 -9.19 24.49
C THR A 305 -18.71 -8.40 25.56
N SER A 306 -18.30 -7.17 25.25
CA SER A 306 -17.52 -6.32 26.14
C SER A 306 -18.39 -5.57 27.16
N GLY A 307 -19.60 -5.17 26.75
CA GLY A 307 -20.43 -4.21 27.46
C GLY A 307 -19.96 -2.75 27.36
N ASP A 308 -18.95 -2.46 26.53
CA ASP A 308 -18.42 -1.11 26.34
C ASP A 308 -18.99 -0.47 25.06
N ILE A 309 -19.66 0.67 25.22
CA ILE A 309 -20.30 1.42 24.13
C ILE A 309 -19.24 2.04 23.20
N ASN A 310 -17.99 2.23 23.66
CA ASN A 310 -16.92 2.80 22.84
C ASN A 310 -16.57 1.95 21.60
N PHE A 311 -16.93 0.66 21.60
CA PHE A 311 -16.78 -0.19 20.42
C PHE A 311 -17.63 0.28 19.22
N THR A 312 -18.71 1.02 19.46
CA THR A 312 -19.48 1.68 18.39
C THR A 312 -18.61 2.67 17.61
N MET A 313 -17.73 3.40 18.30
CA MET A 313 -16.81 4.35 17.66
C MET A 313 -15.70 3.63 16.89
N ALA A 314 -15.23 2.48 17.36
CA ALA A 314 -14.21 1.71 16.64
C ALA A 314 -14.73 1.17 15.30
N ALA A 315 -15.93 0.59 15.30
CA ALA A 315 -16.57 0.13 14.07
C ALA A 315 -16.84 1.28 13.09
N ARG A 316 -17.31 2.44 13.60
CA ARG A 316 -17.48 3.65 12.79
C ARG A 316 -16.15 4.14 12.23
N GLY A 317 -15.09 4.19 13.03
CA GLY A 317 -13.75 4.61 12.59
C GLY A 317 -13.18 3.69 11.52
N ALA A 318 -13.39 2.37 11.65
CA ALA A 318 -12.99 1.39 10.64
C ALA A 318 -13.77 1.57 9.33
N LEU A 319 -15.08 1.86 9.39
CA LEU A 319 -15.88 2.16 8.19
C LEU A 319 -15.43 3.46 7.51
N GLU A 320 -15.13 4.51 8.28
CA GLU A 320 -14.60 5.78 7.76
C GLU A 320 -13.26 5.59 7.06
N ASP A 321 -12.34 4.82 7.66
CA ASP A 321 -11.06 4.50 7.06
C ASP A 321 -11.23 3.65 5.79
N ALA A 322 -12.11 2.65 5.81
CA ALA A 322 -12.41 1.81 4.64
C ALA A 322 -12.97 2.63 3.47
N ARG A 323 -13.86 3.60 3.75
CA ARG A 323 -14.38 4.53 2.73
C ARG A 323 -13.28 5.36 2.07
N LEU A 324 -12.21 5.70 2.81
CA LEU A 324 -11.07 6.46 2.28
C LEU A 324 -10.03 5.56 1.58
N PHE A 325 -9.91 4.31 2.00
CA PHE A 325 -8.82 3.42 1.61
C PHE A 325 -9.18 2.40 0.53
N LEU A 326 -10.46 2.04 0.40
CA LEU A 326 -10.91 1.14 -0.65
C LEU A 326 -10.94 1.87 -2.00
N PRO A 327 -10.35 1.28 -3.06
CA PRO A 327 -10.43 1.83 -4.40
C PRO A 327 -11.84 1.68 -5.00
N ASP A 328 -12.56 0.63 -4.58
CA ASP A 328 -13.87 0.26 -5.08
C ASP A 328 -14.89 0.37 -3.94
N VAL A 329 -15.77 1.37 -4.06
CA VAL A 329 -16.78 1.69 -3.06
C VAL A 329 -17.89 0.64 -2.99
N GLU A 330 -18.09 -0.17 -4.04
CA GLU A 330 -19.07 -1.25 -4.02
C GLU A 330 -18.67 -2.35 -3.03
N LYS A 331 -17.37 -2.47 -2.75
CA LYS A 331 -16.81 -3.42 -1.77
C LYS A 331 -16.74 -2.86 -0.35
N LEU A 332 -17.21 -1.64 -0.12
CA LEU A 332 -17.26 -1.03 1.20
C LEU A 332 -18.14 -1.87 2.13
N HIS A 333 -19.39 -2.05 1.72
CA HIS A 333 -20.38 -2.79 2.50
C HIS A 333 -20.38 -4.26 2.09
N ILE A 334 -20.16 -5.14 3.07
CA ILE A 334 -20.24 -6.58 2.88
C ILE A 334 -21.48 -7.04 3.66
N PHE A 335 -22.50 -7.49 2.94
CA PHE A 335 -23.71 -8.08 3.52
C PHE A 335 -23.55 -9.59 3.52
N GLN A 336 -23.85 -10.25 4.63
CA GLN A 336 -23.74 -11.69 4.79
C GLN A 336 -24.96 -12.27 5.50
#